data_AF-A0A241ZBQ7-F1
#
_entry.id   AF-A0A241ZBQ7-F1
#
_cell.length_a   1.000
_cell.length_b   1.000
_cell.length_c   1.000
_cell.angle_alpha   90.00
_cell.angle_beta   90.00
_cell.angle_gamma   90.00
#
_symmetry.space_group_name_H-M   'P 1'
#
loop_
_entity.id
_entity.type
_entity.pdbx_description
1 polymer ?
#
loop_
_entity_poly.entity_id
_entity_poly.type
_entity_poly.pdbx_seq_one_letter_code
_entity_poly.pdbx_strand_id
1 'polypeptide(L)' 'MEVKTYTMADGQYFKVINKSTNAVIIYGELTESNQLVTIHKVEFISEEQYESERPRIEPNSGMQQVSGEAL' A
#
# COMPACT_ATOMS: atom_id res chain seq x y z
N MET A 1 7.18 -15.71 18.28
CA MET A 1 6.54 -15.27 17.01
C MET A 1 7.62 -15.34 15.95
N GLU A 2 7.37 -15.99 14.81
CA GLU A 2 8.36 -16.07 13.73
C GLU A 2 8.40 -14.75 12.96
N VAL A 3 9.60 -14.21 12.77
CA VAL A 3 9.86 -13.03 11.94
C VAL A 3 10.29 -13.52 10.56
N LYS A 4 9.65 -13.01 9.51
CA LYS A 4 10.00 -13.31 8.12
C LYS A 4 10.57 -12.08 7.43
N THR A 5 11.47 -12.32 6.50
CA THR A 5 12.08 -11.30 5.65
C THR A 5 11.76 -11.62 4.21
N TYR A 6 11.38 -10.60 3.44
CA TYR A 6 11.02 -10.69 2.04
C TYR A 6 11.79 -9.65 1.23
N THR A 7 12.12 -10.02 0.00
CA THR A 7 12.88 -9.21 -0.95
C THR A 7 12.18 -9.20 -2.32
N MET A 8 12.68 -8.40 -3.26
CA MET A 8 12.14 -8.37 -4.63
C MET A 8 12.17 -9.76 -5.32
N ALA A 9 13.04 -10.68 -4.89
CA ALA A 9 13.10 -12.05 -5.41
C ALA A 9 11.85 -12.89 -5.06
N ASP A 10 11.13 -12.53 -3.98
CA ASP A 10 9.89 -13.19 -3.57
C ASP A 10 8.67 -12.62 -4.33
N GLY A 11 8.75 -11.35 -4.72
CA GLY A 11 7.75 -10.61 -5.48
C GLY A 11 7.88 -9.10 -5.25
N GLN A 12 7.46 -8.31 -6.23
CA GLN A 12 7.60 -6.85 -6.18
C GLN A 12 6.47 -6.19 -5.35
N TYR A 13 5.21 -6.47 -5.65
CA TYR A 13 4.07 -5.86 -4.98
C TYR A 13 3.45 -6.81 -3.95
N PHE A 14 3.11 -6.28 -2.78
CA PHE A 14 2.59 -7.10 -1.68
C PHE A 14 1.54 -6.40 -0.85
N LYS A 15 0.76 -7.20 -0.12
CA LYS A 15 -0.06 -6.76 1.00
C LYS A 15 0.30 -7.50 2.29
N VAL A 16 0.31 -6.77 3.40
CA VAL A 16 0.53 -7.33 4.74
C VAL A 16 -0.83 -7.52 5.41
N ILE A 17 -1.08 -8.74 5.87
CA ILE A 17 -2.33 -9.14 6.51
C ILE A 17 -2.04 -9.44 7.98
N ASN A 18 -2.73 -8.73 8.87
CA ASN A 18 -2.61 -8.97 10.30
C ASN A 18 -3.02 -10.42 10.62
N LYS A 19 -2.08 -11.23 11.07
CA LYS A 19 -2.30 -12.66 11.38
C LYS A 19 -3.44 -12.93 12.39
N SER A 20 -3.75 -11.97 13.27
CA SER A 20 -4.75 -12.16 14.32
C SER A 20 -6.16 -11.75 13.88
N THR A 21 -6.28 -10.76 13.00
CA THR A 21 -7.58 -10.21 12.59
C THR A 21 -7.92 -10.49 11.13
N ASN A 22 -6.96 -11.00 10.34
CA ASN A 22 -7.00 -11.12 8.88
C ASN A 22 -7.30 -9.80 8.13
N ALA A 23 -7.15 -8.66 8.79
CA ALA A 23 -7.27 -7.35 8.14
C ALA A 23 -5.99 -7.02 7.35
N VAL A 24 -6.13 -6.46 6.15
CA VAL A 24 -5.01 -5.86 5.42
C VAL A 24 -4.60 -4.58 6.13
N ILE A 25 -3.30 -4.42 6.39
CA ILE A 25 -2.75 -3.28 7.14
C ILE A 25 -1.76 -2.45 6.33
N ILE A 26 -1.13 -3.03 5.29
CA ILE A 26 -0.16 -2.35 4.44
C ILE A 26 -0.29 -2.89 3.01
N TYR A 27 -0.18 -2.00 2.03
CA TYR A 27 0.19 -2.33 0.65
C TYR A 27 1.57 -1.72 0.39
N GLY A 28 2.48 -2.45 -0.21
CA GLY A 28 3.84 -1.97 -0.46
C GLY A 28 4.49 -2.55 -1.71
N GLU A 29 5.63 -1.95 -2.04
CA GLU A 29 6.50 -2.34 -3.14
C GLU A 29 7.91 -2.64 -2.61
N LEU A 30 8.48 -3.76 -3.05
CA LEU A 30 9.87 -4.12 -2.85
C LEU A 30 10.68 -3.76 -4.09
N THR A 31 11.79 -3.08 -3.86
CA THR A 31 12.80 -2.74 -4.87
C THR A 31 14.11 -3.42 -4.51
N GLU A 32 15.10 -3.37 -5.40
CA GLU A 32 16.44 -3.93 -5.13
C GLU A 32 17.12 -3.29 -3.91
N SER A 33 16.64 -2.12 -3.45
CA SER A 33 17.23 -1.35 -2.36
C SER A 33 16.54 -1.55 -1.01
N ASN A 34 15.49 -2.35 -0.92
CA ASN A 34 14.74 -2.53 0.33
C ASN A 34 14.34 -3.99 0.60
N GLN A 35 13.86 -4.22 1.82
CA GLN A 35 13.31 -5.49 2.27
C GLN A 35 12.13 -5.25 3.21
N LEU A 36 11.20 -6.19 3.26
CA LEU A 36 10.11 -6.20 4.24
C LEU A 36 10.44 -7.20 5.34
N VAL A 37 10.44 -6.73 6.59
CA VAL A 37 10.60 -7.59 7.78
C VAL A 37 9.32 -7.52 8.60
N THR A 38 8.65 -8.66 8.83
CA THR A 38 7.35 -8.67 9.52
C THR A 38 7.05 -9.99 10.24
N ILE A 39 6.18 -9.92 11.25
CA ILE A 39 5.60 -11.08 11.95
C ILE A 39 4.18 -11.42 11.47
N HIS A 40 3.67 -10.65 10.50
CA HIS A 40 2.35 -10.79 9.91
C HIS A 40 2.39 -11.63 8.62
N LYS A 41 1.23 -11.98 8.07
CA LYS A 41 1.15 -12.70 6.80
C LYS A 41 1.45 -11.73 5.66
N VAL A 42 2.09 -12.23 4.60
CA VAL A 42 2.39 -11.47 3.39
C VAL A 42 1.83 -12.24 2.20
N GLU A 43 1.10 -11.54 1.35
CA GLU A 43 0.63 -12.04 0.05
C GLU A 43 1.20 -11.15 -1.04
N PHE A 44 1.90 -11.77 -2.01
CA PHE A 44 2.35 -11.09 -3.20
C PHE A 44 1.21 -11.02 -4.21
N ILE A 45 1.06 -9.86 -4.83
CA ILE A 45 -0.04 -9.50 -5.72
C ILE A 45 0.52 -8.94 -7.03
N SER A 46 -0.33 -8.85 -8.06
CA SER A 46 0.05 -8.18 -9.29
C SER A 46 0.09 -6.65 -9.11
N GLU A 47 0.80 -5.97 -10.02
CA GLU A 47 0.80 -4.50 -10.10
C GLU A 47 -0.62 -3.93 -10.26
N GLU A 48 -1.45 -4.56 -11.10
CA GLU A 48 -2.84 -4.14 -11.32
C GLU A 48 -3.66 -4.18 -10.02
N GLN A 49 -3.54 -5.27 -9.24
CA GLN A 49 -4.20 -5.37 -7.94
C GLN A 49 -3.67 -4.33 -6.96
N TYR A 50 -2.36 -4.13 -6.94
CA TYR A 50 -1.73 -3.13 -6.08
C TYR A 50 -2.23 -1.72 -6.38
N GLU A 51 -2.27 -1.30 -7.65
CA GLU A 51 -2.76 0.02 -8.05
C GLU A 51 -4.27 0.21 -7.84
N SER A 52 -5.05 -0.88 -7.91
CA SER A 52 -6.49 -0.86 -7.68
C SER A 52 -6.87 -0.85 -6.20
N GLU A 53 -6.14 -1.58 -5.35
CA GLU A 53 -6.50 -1.82 -3.95
C GLU A 53 -5.77 -0.90 -2.96
N ARG A 54 -4.59 -0.38 -3.33
CA ARG A 54 -3.83 0.48 -2.41
C ARG A 54 -4.62 1.77 -2.10
N PRO A 55 -4.51 2.30 -0.87
CA PRO A 55 -5.11 3.58 -0.54
C PRO A 55 -4.64 4.67 -1.50
N ARG A 56 -5.57 5.22 -2.29
CA ARG A 56 -5.29 6.42 -3.08
C ARG A 56 -5.31 7.61 -2.12
N ILE A 57 -4.17 8.27 -1.97
CA ILE A 57 -4.17 9.63 -1.43
C ILE A 57 -4.72 10.49 -2.56
N GLU A 58 -6.03 10.73 -2.56
CA GLU A 58 -6.58 11.77 -3.41
C GLU A 58 -5.89 13.08 -3.00
N PRO A 59 -5.20 13.78 -3.92
CA PRO A 59 -4.72 15.12 -3.62
C PRO A 59 -5.96 15.91 -3.26
N ASN A 60 -6.04 16.38 -2.01
CA ASN A 60 -7.14 17.17 -1.47
C ASN A 60 -7.61 18.18 -2.53
N SER A 61 -8.73 17.89 -3.20
CA SER A 61 -9.32 18.74 -4.23
C SER A 61 -10.03 19.91 -3.55
N GLY A 62 -9.23 20.72 -2.85
CA GLY A 62 -9.63 21.95 -2.17
C GLY A 62 -9.65 23.14 -3.11
N MET A 63 -10.04 22.96 -4.39
CA MET A 63 -10.44 24.09 -5.22
C MET A 63 -11.85 24.51 -4.77
N GLN A 64 -11.90 25.26 -3.67
CA GLN A 64 -13.05 26.09 -3.35
C GLN A 64 -13.20 27.07 -4.51
N GLN A 65 -14.19 26.83 -5.38
CA GLN A 65 -14.61 27.79 -6.38
C GLN A 65 -15.05 29.05 -5.64
N VAL A 66 -14.14 30.02 -5.50
CA VAL A 66 -14.51 31.40 -5.21
C VAL A 66 -15.20 31.91 -6.48
N SER A 67 -16.52 31.72 -6.54
CA SER A 67 -17.36 32.44 -7.49
C SER A 67 -17.15 33.92 -7.19
N GLY A 68 -16.32 34.57 -8.01
CA GLY A 68 -16.10 36.00 -7.95
C GLY A 68 -17.43 36.71 -8.10
N GLU A 69 -17.76 37.55 -7.13
CA GLU A 69 -18.76 38.59 -7.26
C GLU A 69 -18.34 39.48 -8.45
N ALA A 70 -19.21 39.55 -9.46
CA ALA A 70 -19.18 40.63 -10.44
C ALA A 70 -20.26 41.64 -10.05
N LEU A 71 -19.82 42.89 -9.97
CA LEU A 71 -20.51 44.12 -9.58
C LEU A 71 -21.88 44.33 -10.25
#